data_AF-A0A969NGM6-F1
#
_entry.id   AF-A0A969NGM6-F1
#
_cell.length_a   1.000
_cell.length_b   1.000
_cell.length_c   1.000
_cell.angle_alpha   90.00
_cell.angle_beta   90.00
_cell.angle_gamma   90.00
#
_symmetry.space_group_name_H-M   'P 1'
#
loop_
_entity.id
_entity.type
_entity.pdbx_description
1 polymer ?
#
loop_
_entity_poly.entity_id
_entity_poly.type
_entity_poly.pdbx_seq_one_letter_code
_entity_poly.pdbx_strand_id
1 'polypeptide(L)'
;MTEIPKSLIDQIREGNVVLFLGAGALKGAIHRDGKPALTGPQLGQLIAEKFLEEDFSDSSLQIISEVAMSDTGLFPVQQFIAEYFDGFEPADFHKKIPLYRWQTIVTTNYDLVIEKAYSQCSNPKTNHCQICKR
;
A
#
# COMPACT_ATOMS: atom_id res chain seq x y z
N MET A 1 24.69 9.68 -9.73
CA MET A 1 24.46 8.52 -8.86
C MET A 1 24.43 9.04 -7.43
N THR A 2 23.34 8.79 -6.71
CA THR A 2 23.28 9.13 -5.29
C THR A 2 24.05 8.08 -4.51
N GLU A 3 25.08 8.48 -3.77
CA GLU A 3 25.84 7.58 -2.91
C GLU A 3 25.06 7.35 -1.61
N ILE A 4 24.80 6.09 -1.27
CA ILE A 4 24.10 5.74 -0.03
C ILE A 4 25.14 5.72 1.10
N PRO A 5 24.93 6.45 2.21
CA PRO A 5 25.88 6.47 3.31
C PRO A 5 26.21 5.06 3.82
N LYS A 6 27.50 4.78 4.00
CA LYS A 6 27.97 3.47 4.49
C LYS A 6 27.30 3.07 5.81
N SER A 7 27.13 4.03 6.71
CA SER A 7 26.44 3.82 8.00
C SER A 7 25.02 3.28 7.82
N LEU A 8 24.27 3.78 6.84
CA LEU A 8 22.92 3.28 6.56
C LEU A 8 22.96 1.85 6.02
N ILE A 9 23.91 1.54 5.14
CA ILE A 9 24.10 0.18 4.61
C ILE A 9 24.39 -0.81 5.75
N ASP A 10 25.27 -0.42 6.68
CA ASP A 10 25.63 -1.25 7.82
C ASP A 10 24.43 -1.47 8.75
N GLN A 11 23.62 -0.43 9.03
CA GLN A 11 22.38 -0.58 9.81
C GLN A 11 21.34 -1.49 9.13
N ILE A 12 21.18 -1.42 7.80
CA ILE A 12 20.29 -2.33 7.04
C ILE A 12 20.77 -3.78 7.16
N ARG A 13 22.09 -4.02 7.10
CA ARG A 13 22.67 -5.37 7.24
C ARG A 13 22.45 -5.96 8.63
N GLU A 14 22.56 -5.12 9.65
CA GLU A 14 22.32 -5.50 11.05
C GLU A 14 20.84 -5.72 11.35
N GLY A 15 19.94 -5.17 10.53
CA GLY A 15 18.49 -5.25 10.73
C GLY A 15 17.93 -4.16 11.62
N ASN A 16 18.70 -3.10 11.90
CA ASN A 16 18.37 -2.01 12.82
C ASN A 16 17.56 -0.88 12.15
N VAL A 17 16.86 -1.17 11.05
CA VAL A 17 16.15 -0.16 10.25
C VAL A 17 14.67 -0.49 10.17
N VAL A 18 13.85 0.56 10.33
CA VAL A 18 12.41 0.53 10.08
C VAL A 18 12.15 1.03 8.66
N LEU A 19 11.45 0.23 7.86
CA LEU A 19 11.05 0.60 6.50
C LEU A 19 9.65 1.24 6.54
N PHE A 20 9.56 2.52 6.18
CA PHE A 20 8.30 3.24 6.05
C PHE A 20 7.88 3.33 4.58
N LEU A 21 6.65 2.90 4.29
CA LEU A 21 6.08 2.87 2.95
C LEU A 21 4.77 3.69 2.92
N GLY A 22 4.60 4.45 1.84
CA GLY A 22 3.34 5.16 1.55
C GLY A 22 2.85 4.79 0.14
N ALA A 23 1.90 5.56 -0.40
CA ALA A 23 1.23 5.21 -1.66
C ALA A 23 2.21 5.00 -2.85
N GLY A 24 3.39 5.62 -2.80
CA GLY A 24 4.45 5.39 -3.78
C GLY A 24 4.99 3.96 -3.83
N ALA A 25 4.81 3.16 -2.78
CA ALA A 25 5.18 1.75 -2.75
C ALA A 25 4.25 0.86 -3.61
N LEU A 26 3.10 1.37 -4.07
CA LEU A 26 2.28 0.66 -5.05
C LEU A 26 2.75 0.88 -6.49
N LYS A 27 3.61 1.89 -6.73
CA LYS A 27 4.08 2.24 -8.07
C LYS A 27 4.78 1.04 -8.70
N GLY A 28 4.41 0.70 -9.93
CA GLY A 28 5.00 -0.42 -10.66
C GLY A 28 4.47 -1.80 -10.27
N ALA A 29 3.65 -1.93 -9.22
CA ALA A 29 2.84 -3.12 -9.02
C ALA A 29 1.85 -3.29 -10.19
N ILE A 30 1.55 -4.53 -10.51
CA ILE A 30 0.69 -4.87 -11.65
C ILE A 30 -0.59 -5.46 -11.11
N HIS A 31 -1.73 -4.87 -11.46
CA HIS A 31 -3.03 -5.46 -11.16
C HIS A 31 -3.34 -6.55 -12.19
N ARG A 32 -3.91 -7.68 -11.73
CA ARG A 32 -4.27 -8.82 -12.60
C ARG A 32 -5.17 -8.43 -13.77
N ASP A 33 -6.16 -7.58 -13.52
CA ASP A 33 -7.07 -7.04 -14.54
C ASP A 33 -6.55 -5.77 -15.26
N GLY A 34 -5.28 -5.42 -15.09
CA GLY A 34 -4.70 -4.22 -15.71
C GLY A 34 -5.16 -2.88 -15.12
N LYS A 35 -5.82 -2.88 -13.96
CA LYS A 35 -6.20 -1.64 -13.26
C LYS A 35 -4.97 -0.82 -12.85
N PRO A 36 -5.06 0.53 -12.91
CA PRO A 36 -3.95 1.39 -12.52
C PRO A 36 -3.80 1.47 -11.01
N ALA A 37 -2.56 1.63 -10.54
CA ALA A 37 -2.30 2.04 -9.15
C ALA A 37 -2.83 3.46 -8.93
N LEU A 38 -3.79 3.63 -8.03
CA LEU A 38 -4.43 4.92 -7.78
C LEU A 38 -3.65 5.76 -6.78
N THR A 39 -3.64 7.06 -7.03
CA THR A 39 -3.30 8.08 -6.03
C THR A 39 -4.47 8.36 -5.10
N GLY A 40 -4.24 9.05 -3.99
CA GLY A 40 -5.31 9.44 -3.05
C GLY A 40 -6.48 10.17 -3.73
N PRO A 41 -6.24 11.22 -4.55
CA PRO A 41 -7.31 11.90 -5.28
C PRO A 41 -8.09 10.99 -6.23
N GLN A 42 -7.38 10.13 -6.98
CA GLN A 42 -8.03 9.20 -7.91
C GLN A 42 -8.89 8.15 -7.18
N LEU A 43 -8.43 7.68 -6.01
CA LEU A 43 -9.24 6.81 -5.16
C LEU A 43 -10.49 7.54 -4.65
N GLY A 44 -10.36 8.81 -4.28
CA GLY A 44 -11.48 9.64 -3.85
C GLY A 44 -12.53 9.75 -4.96
N GLN A 45 -12.10 10.10 -6.17
CA GLN A 45 -13.00 10.15 -7.32
C GLN A 45 -13.70 8.81 -7.57
N LEU A 46 -12.97 7.69 -7.51
CA LEU A 46 -13.55 6.36 -7.71
C LEU A 46 -14.61 6.01 -6.64
N ILE A 47 -14.38 6.42 -5.38
CA ILE A 47 -15.36 6.24 -4.28
C ILE A 47 -16.59 7.12 -4.54
N ALA A 48 -16.40 8.38 -4.91
CA ALA A 48 -17.50 9.29 -5.22
C ALA A 48 -18.36 8.74 -6.37
N GLU A 49 -17.75 8.35 -7.49
CA GLU A 49 -18.45 7.75 -8.64
C GLU A 49 -19.24 6.48 -8.28
N LYS A 50 -18.79 5.74 -7.27
CA LYS A 50 -19.42 4.48 -6.85
C LYS A 50 -20.57 4.66 -5.87
N PHE A 51 -20.47 5.63 -4.96
CA PHE A 51 -21.33 5.72 -3.78
C PHE A 51 -22.05 7.06 -3.63
N LEU A 52 -21.69 8.08 -4.40
CA LEU A 52 -22.22 9.43 -4.26
C LEU A 52 -22.80 9.92 -5.60
N GLU A 53 -23.91 10.64 -5.54
CA GLU A 53 -24.56 11.22 -6.73
C GLU A 53 -24.06 12.63 -7.07
N GLU A 54 -23.42 13.31 -6.11
CA GLU A 54 -22.93 14.69 -6.25
C GLU A 54 -21.48 14.74 -6.76
N ASP A 55 -21.09 15.86 -7.35
CA ASP A 55 -19.71 16.09 -7.82
C ASP A 55 -18.80 16.48 -6.63
N PHE A 56 -17.80 15.65 -6.39
CA PHE A 56 -16.78 15.85 -5.35
C PHE A 56 -15.39 16.15 -5.90
N SER A 57 -15.28 16.64 -7.14
CA SER A 57 -14.01 16.86 -7.85
C SER A 57 -12.95 17.67 -7.08
N ASP A 58 -13.37 18.60 -6.22
CA ASP A 58 -12.47 19.44 -5.40
C ASP A 58 -12.32 18.96 -3.94
N SER A 59 -12.97 17.86 -3.56
CA SER A 59 -12.94 17.36 -2.18
C SER A 59 -11.76 16.43 -1.93
N SER A 60 -11.24 16.45 -0.70
CA SER A 60 -10.20 15.52 -0.29
C SER A 60 -10.73 14.08 -0.19
N LEU A 61 -9.85 13.08 -0.39
CA LEU A 61 -10.18 11.67 -0.16
C LEU A 61 -10.83 11.42 1.22
N GLN A 62 -10.35 12.13 2.25
CA GLN A 62 -10.90 11.99 3.59
C GLN A 62 -12.37 12.42 3.63
N ILE A 63 -12.68 13.61 3.12
CA ILE A 63 -14.07 14.13 3.07
C ILE A 63 -14.95 13.19 2.26
N ILE A 64 -14.50 12.79 1.07
CA ILE A 64 -15.27 11.90 0.20
C ILE A 64 -15.57 10.57 0.88
N SER A 65 -14.56 9.99 1.55
CA SER A 65 -14.72 8.72 2.28
C SER A 65 -15.71 8.87 3.44
N GLU A 66 -15.61 9.95 4.22
CA GLU A 66 -16.52 10.22 5.34
C GLU A 66 -17.98 10.35 4.87
N VAL A 67 -18.23 11.08 3.78
CA VAL A 67 -19.57 11.24 3.21
C VAL A 67 -20.09 9.91 2.65
N ALA A 68 -19.29 9.18 1.87
CA ALA A 68 -19.67 7.87 1.32
C ALA A 68 -20.00 6.85 2.43
N MET A 69 -19.23 6.84 3.51
CA MET A 69 -19.48 5.97 4.66
C MET A 69 -20.70 6.41 5.47
N SER A 70 -21.01 7.70 5.51
CA SER A 70 -22.23 8.20 6.17
C SER A 70 -23.49 7.82 5.41
N ASP A 71 -23.44 7.79 4.07
CA ASP A 71 -24.59 7.48 3.22
C ASP A 71 -24.82 5.97 3.07
N THR A 72 -23.74 5.20 2.89
CA THR A 72 -23.83 3.76 2.57
C THR A 72 -23.41 2.82 3.69
N GLY A 73 -22.81 3.36 4.75
CA GLY A 73 -22.21 2.62 5.85
C GLY A 73 -20.71 2.33 5.65
N LEU A 74 -20.03 2.03 6.75
CA LEU A 74 -18.58 1.78 6.79
C LEU A 74 -18.16 0.56 5.95
N PHE A 75 -18.88 -0.56 6.09
CA PHE A 75 -18.48 -1.84 5.51
C PHE A 75 -18.47 -1.85 3.98
N PRO A 76 -19.51 -1.36 3.26
CA PRO A 76 -19.51 -1.35 1.80
C PRO A 76 -18.33 -0.57 1.20
N VAL A 77 -18.00 0.59 1.76
CA VAL A 77 -16.88 1.42 1.29
C VAL A 77 -15.54 0.71 1.53
N GLN A 78 -15.32 0.18 2.73
CA GLN A 78 -14.08 -0.55 3.05
C GLN A 78 -13.91 -1.81 2.20
N GLN A 79 -15.00 -2.55 1.97
CA GLN A 79 -14.99 -3.74 1.12
C GLN A 79 -14.64 -3.38 -0.32
N PHE A 80 -15.25 -2.32 -0.87
CA PHE A 80 -14.95 -1.85 -2.22
C PHE A 80 -13.47 -1.47 -2.38
N ILE A 81 -12.90 -0.74 -1.42
CA ILE A 81 -11.47 -0.38 -1.43
C ILE A 81 -10.62 -1.66 -1.36
N ALA A 82 -10.92 -2.58 -0.45
CA ALA A 82 -10.17 -3.83 -0.30
C ALA A 82 -10.19 -4.66 -1.59
N GLU A 83 -11.35 -4.84 -2.21
CA GLU A 83 -11.52 -5.57 -3.47
C GLU A 83 -10.77 -4.90 -4.63
N TYR A 84 -10.71 -3.57 -4.66
CA TYR A 84 -9.93 -2.84 -5.67
C TYR A 84 -8.43 -3.14 -5.55
N PHE A 85 -7.89 -3.14 -4.32
CA PHE A 85 -6.45 -3.29 -4.10
C PHE A 85 -5.98 -4.74 -3.98
N ASP A 86 -6.87 -5.70 -3.72
CA ASP A 86 -6.51 -7.12 -3.59
C ASP A 86 -5.89 -7.69 -4.88
N GLY A 87 -6.27 -7.18 -6.05
CA GLY A 87 -5.76 -7.69 -7.32
C GLY A 87 -4.33 -7.27 -7.70
N PHE A 88 -3.65 -6.44 -6.89
CA PHE A 88 -2.28 -6.02 -7.16
C PHE A 88 -1.25 -7.09 -6.78
N GLU A 89 -0.26 -7.28 -7.65
CA GLU A 89 0.85 -8.21 -7.47
C GLU A 89 2.21 -7.46 -7.41
N PRO A 90 3.17 -7.98 -6.62
CA PRO A 90 4.47 -7.36 -6.45
C PRO A 90 5.31 -7.39 -7.73
N ALA A 91 5.80 -6.21 -8.10
CA ALA A 91 6.89 -6.07 -9.08
C ALA A 91 8.21 -6.69 -8.58
N ASP A 92 9.17 -6.91 -9.48
CA ASP A 92 10.43 -7.58 -9.16
C ASP A 92 11.28 -6.89 -8.09
N PHE A 93 11.19 -5.56 -7.96
CA PHE A 93 11.87 -4.85 -6.89
C PHE A 93 11.17 -4.98 -5.53
N HIS A 94 9.85 -5.12 -5.48
CA HIS A 94 9.12 -5.42 -4.24
C HIS A 94 9.54 -6.78 -3.67
N LYS A 95 9.75 -7.77 -4.55
CA LYS A 95 10.21 -9.12 -4.19
C LYS A 95 11.61 -9.14 -3.57
N LYS A 96 12.37 -8.04 -3.64
CA LYS A 96 13.65 -7.91 -2.94
C LYS A 96 13.48 -7.53 -1.47
N ILE A 97 12.38 -6.89 -1.09
CA ILE A 97 12.14 -6.42 0.28
C ILE A 97 12.26 -7.56 1.30
N PRO A 98 11.66 -8.75 1.08
CA PRO A 98 11.79 -9.89 2.01
C PRO A 98 13.21 -10.44 2.17
N LEU A 99 14.14 -10.10 1.27
CA LEU A 99 15.52 -10.58 1.29
C LEU A 99 16.40 -9.81 2.30
N TYR A 100 15.89 -8.74 2.89
CA TYR A 100 16.57 -7.94 3.90
C TYR A 100 15.98 -8.18 5.30
N ARG A 101 16.80 -7.98 6.32
CA ARG A 101 16.35 -7.94 7.72
C ARG A 101 15.83 -6.54 8.00
N TRP A 102 14.56 -6.45 8.38
CA TRP A 102 13.95 -5.20 8.82
C TRP A 102 13.58 -5.33 10.28
N GLN A 103 13.79 -4.27 11.06
CA GLN A 103 13.30 -4.23 12.43
C GLN A 103 11.77 -4.25 12.43
N THR A 104 11.17 -3.47 11.53
CA THR A 104 9.71 -3.37 11.33
C THR A 104 9.45 -2.77 9.94
N ILE A 105 8.32 -3.12 9.33
CA ILE A 105 7.80 -2.45 8.13
C ILE A 105 6.49 -1.77 8.50
N VAL A 106 6.39 -0.47 8.25
CA VAL A 106 5.20 0.33 8.51
C VAL A 106 4.69 0.87 7.18
N THR A 107 3.38 0.70 6.91
CA THR A 107 2.75 1.20 5.69
C THR A 107 1.43 1.88 6.01
N THR A 108 1.07 2.90 5.23
CA THR A 108 -0.25 3.54 5.24
C THR A 108 -1.12 3.10 4.07
N ASN A 109 -0.70 2.09 3.30
CA ASN A 109 -1.41 1.67 2.09
C ASN A 109 -2.49 0.62 2.38
N TYR A 110 -3.52 0.61 1.54
CA TYR A 110 -4.60 -0.39 1.57
C TYR A 110 -4.21 -1.72 0.90
N ASP A 111 -3.23 -1.70 -0.01
CA ASP A 111 -2.80 -2.86 -0.77
C ASP A 111 -2.05 -3.91 0.06
N LEU A 112 -1.91 -5.10 -0.52
CA LEU A 112 -1.21 -6.24 0.09
C LEU A 112 0.10 -6.57 -0.65
N VAL A 113 0.68 -5.62 -1.40
CA VAL A 113 1.82 -5.92 -2.28
C VAL A 113 3.03 -6.42 -1.50
N ILE A 114 3.28 -5.85 -0.32
CA ILE A 114 4.40 -6.24 0.53
C ILE A 114 4.12 -7.61 1.16
N GLU A 115 2.93 -7.82 1.70
CA GLU A 115 2.46 -9.09 2.24
C GLU A 115 2.62 -10.22 1.23
N LYS A 116 2.18 -9.98 -0.01
CA LYS A 116 2.32 -10.92 -1.13
C LYS A 116 3.77 -11.15 -1.50
N ALA A 117 4.61 -10.11 -1.50
CA ALA A 117 6.05 -10.29 -1.73
C ALA A 117 6.67 -11.23 -0.69
N TYR A 118 6.29 -11.10 0.58
CA TYR A 118 6.71 -12.00 1.65
C TYR A 118 6.17 -13.42 1.47
N SER A 119 4.88 -13.58 1.16
CA SER A 119 4.27 -14.91 0.97
C SER A 119 4.83 -15.65 -0.25
N GLN A 120 5.30 -14.92 -1.27
CA GLN A 120 5.93 -15.48 -2.47
C GLN A 120 7.45 -15.74 -2.28
N CYS A 121 8.05 -15.31 -1.16
CA CYS A 121 9.47 -15.51 -0.89
C CYS A 121 9.69 -16.85 -0.17
N SER A 122 10.53 -17.73 -0.73
CA SER A 122 10.80 -19.04 -0.13
C SER A 122 11.63 -18.98 1.17
N ASN A 123 12.46 -17.94 1.35
CA ASN A 123 13.33 -17.80 2.51
C ASN A 123 13.44 -16.33 2.94
N PRO A 124 12.36 -15.73 3.46
CA PRO A 124 12.35 -14.35 3.90
C PRO A 124 13.29 -14.20 5.11
N LYS A 125 14.04 -13.10 5.16
CA LYS A 125 14.97 -12.83 6.28
C LYS A 125 14.26 -12.33 7.54
N THR A 126 13.01 -11.89 7.40
CA THR A 126 12.17 -11.39 8.49
C THR A 126 10.84 -12.13 8.43
N ASN A 127 10.52 -12.94 9.45
CA ASN A 127 9.27 -13.72 9.48
C ASN A 127 8.10 -12.97 10.14
N HIS A 128 8.35 -11.81 10.75
CA HIS A 128 7.34 -11.03 11.45
C HIS A 128 7.12 -9.72 10.72
N CYS A 129 6.24 -9.76 9.73
CA CYS A 129 5.62 -8.54 9.23
C CYS A 129 4.62 -8.09 10.31
N GLN A 130 5.09 -7.33 11.31
CA GLN A 130 4.20 -6.49 12.10
C GLN A 130 3.77 -5.31 11.24
N ILE A 131 2.98 -5.59 10.21
CA ILE A 131 2.29 -4.55 9.46
C ILE A 131 1.24 -4.04 10.42
N CYS A 132 1.55 -2.91 11.07
CA CYS A 132 0.57 -2.17 11.83
C CYS A 132 -0.47 -1.61 10.85
N LYS A 133 -1.44 -2.42 10.44
CA LYS A 133 -2.72 -1.91 9.94
C LYS A 133 -3.36 -1.18 11.11
N ARG A 134 -3.42 0.14 11.03
CA ARG A 134 -4.33 0.92 11.87
C ARG A 134 -5.74 0.74 11.37
#